data_AF-A0AA42CJJ4-F1
#
_entry.id   AF-A0AA42CJJ4-F1
#
_cell.length_a   1.000
_cell.length_b   1.000
_cell.length_c   1.000
_cell.angle_alpha   90.00
_cell.angle_beta   90.00
_cell.angle_gamma   90.00
#
_symmetry.space_group_name_H-M   'P 1'
#
loop_
_entity.id
_entity.type
_entity.pdbx_description
1 polymer ?
#
loop_
_entity_poly.entity_id
_entity_poly.type
_entity_poly.pdbx_seq_one_letter_code
_entity_poly.pdbx_strand_id
1 'polypeptide(L)'
;MELSISLSDRDVVDAGVTERGEVFLHSCRQVLEDIEQAERRAQGEDAEPRGSLKVAAPILFGRLHVLPIVSRVLTKHPGLTVHLTLSDRNVHLAEESVDVAVRVGDLADSSMKAIRLGSVSQVLVASPGYLARRGTPKTPKDLPAHDVIAFESLDTTNEWRFGPAGKLVRVEPRLTVNSADAAIAAAEAGLGISRTLSYQVRASVLAGRLVPLLVGFTAGKLPVSAIYPARRMASANLGAFIENARNYFKETLSSRSRNGQSRRTKAIQEGKRPRSPPCTHGHGRLAQPVTGDFRRRQAADPAMRR
;
A
#
# COMPACT_ATOMS: atom_id res chain seq x y z
N MET A 1 -17.29 46.32 -11.25
CA MET A 1 -16.92 45.99 -9.87
C MET A 1 -15.42 45.76 -9.88
N GLU A 2 -14.72 46.62 -9.14
CA GLU A 2 -13.29 46.89 -9.22
C GLU A 2 -12.43 45.64 -8.92
N LEU A 3 -11.40 45.40 -9.74
CA LEU A 3 -10.24 44.61 -9.34
C LEU A 3 -9.06 45.58 -9.22
N SER A 4 -9.03 46.29 -8.10
CA SER A 4 -7.88 47.08 -7.64
C SER A 4 -6.81 46.12 -7.10
N ILE A 5 -6.04 45.52 -8.00
CA ILE A 5 -4.79 44.86 -7.66
C ILE A 5 -3.67 45.80 -8.11
N SER A 6 -3.11 46.53 -7.15
CA SER A 6 -1.93 47.35 -7.34
C SER A 6 -0.76 46.46 -7.77
N LEU A 7 -0.26 46.67 -8.99
CA LEU A 7 0.94 46.06 -9.53
C LEU A 7 1.94 47.17 -9.83
N SER A 8 2.61 47.69 -8.79
CA SER A 8 4.02 48.10 -8.81
C SER A 8 4.35 48.90 -7.57
N ASP A 9 5.24 48.38 -6.73
CA ASP A 9 6.37 49.21 -6.36
C ASP A 9 7.64 48.35 -6.30
N ARG A 10 8.72 48.94 -6.78
CA ARG A 10 10.03 48.30 -6.89
C ARG A 10 10.56 48.04 -5.49
N ASP A 11 10.77 46.78 -5.14
CA ASP A 11 11.92 46.34 -4.34
C ASP A 11 12.05 44.81 -4.43
N VAL A 12 13.25 44.35 -4.81
CA VAL A 12 13.60 42.93 -4.90
C VAL A 12 13.74 42.41 -3.48
N VAL A 13 12.66 41.85 -2.93
CA VAL A 13 12.71 41.00 -1.74
C VAL A 13 11.75 39.84 -1.94
N ASP A 14 12.32 38.65 -2.13
CA ASP A 14 11.75 37.31 -1.97
C ASP A 14 10.24 37.26 -1.65
N ALA A 15 9.41 37.49 -2.66
CA ALA A 15 7.96 37.46 -2.51
C ALA A 15 7.51 36.00 -2.52
N GLY A 16 7.57 35.36 -1.36
CA GLY A 16 6.87 34.12 -1.11
C GLY A 16 5.42 34.26 -1.58
N VAL A 17 5.02 33.41 -2.53
CA VAL A 17 3.69 33.45 -3.11
C VAL A 17 2.68 33.30 -1.98
N THR A 18 1.80 34.29 -1.80
CA THR A 18 0.73 34.19 -0.79
C THR A 18 -0.18 33.02 -1.15
N GLU A 19 -0.80 32.36 -0.16
CA GLU A 19 -1.74 31.24 -0.38
C GLU A 19 -2.81 31.56 -1.44
N ARG A 20 -3.29 32.82 -1.46
CA ARG A 20 -4.22 33.31 -2.50
C ARG A 20 -3.56 33.46 -3.88
N GLY A 21 -2.30 33.89 -3.92
CA GLY A 21 -1.49 33.96 -5.13
C GLY A 21 -1.20 32.57 -5.71
N GLU A 22 -1.00 31.55 -4.86
CA GLU A 22 -0.80 30.17 -5.29
C GLU A 22 -2.06 29.61 -5.94
N VAL A 23 -3.23 29.83 -5.31
CA VAL A 23 -4.52 29.42 -5.87
C VAL A 23 -4.81 30.12 -7.21
N PHE A 24 -4.57 31.43 -7.32
CA PHE A 24 -4.77 32.16 -8.56
C PHE A 24 -3.81 31.71 -9.68
N LEU A 25 -2.52 31.62 -9.38
CA LEU A 25 -1.51 31.12 -10.33
C LEU A 25 -1.82 29.68 -10.75
N HIS A 26 -2.34 28.87 -9.83
CA HIS A 26 -2.78 27.52 -10.11
C HIS A 26 -3.93 27.49 -11.13
N SER A 27 -4.97 28.29 -10.90
CA SER A 27 -6.10 28.40 -11.83
C SER A 27 -5.67 28.93 -13.20
N CYS A 28 -4.80 29.93 -13.26
CA CYS A 28 -4.29 30.46 -14.52
C CYS A 28 -3.52 29.39 -15.33
N ARG A 29 -2.65 28.61 -14.68
CA ARG A 29 -1.92 27.50 -15.32
C ARG A 29 -2.87 26.43 -15.86
N GLN A 30 -3.91 26.08 -15.11
CA GLN A 30 -4.93 25.13 -15.58
C GLN A 30 -5.67 25.63 -16.81
N VAL A 31 -6.10 26.89 -16.83
CA VAL A 31 -6.81 27.48 -17.97
C VAL A 31 -5.91 27.50 -19.22
N LEU A 32 -4.63 27.86 -19.07
CA LEU A 32 -3.69 27.85 -20.19
C LEU A 32 -3.47 26.44 -20.73
N GLU A 33 -3.27 25.43 -19.87
CA GLU A 33 -3.17 24.03 -20.30
C GLU A 33 -4.43 23.55 -21.04
N ASP A 34 -5.62 23.96 -20.57
CA ASP A 34 -6.89 23.59 -21.18
C ASP A 34 -7.08 24.26 -22.56
N ILE A 35 -6.68 25.52 -22.72
CA ILE A 35 -6.68 26.23 -24.01
C ILE A 35 -5.72 25.54 -24.98
N GLU A 36 -4.47 25.28 -24.57
CA GLU A 36 -3.52 24.60 -25.44
C GLU A 36 -4.00 23.19 -25.83
N GLN A 37 -4.66 22.45 -24.91
CA GLN A 37 -5.26 21.16 -25.24
C GLN A 37 -6.42 21.30 -26.24
N ALA A 38 -7.25 22.33 -26.11
CA ALA A 38 -8.35 22.59 -27.04
C ALA A 38 -7.82 22.96 -28.44
N GLU A 39 -6.76 23.77 -28.52
CA GLU A 39 -6.11 24.14 -29.79
C GLU A 39 -5.48 22.91 -30.48
N ARG A 40 -4.75 22.08 -29.73
CA ARG A 40 -4.16 20.83 -30.26
C ARG A 40 -5.21 19.85 -30.77
N ARG A 41 -6.36 19.74 -30.09
CA ARG A 41 -7.52 18.97 -30.55
C ARG A 41 -8.07 19.50 -31.86
N ALA A 42 -8.18 20.82 -31.99
CA ALA A 42 -8.63 21.46 -33.22
C ALA A 42 -7.65 21.25 -34.39
N GLN A 43 -6.35 21.08 -34.10
CA GLN A 43 -5.29 20.84 -35.07
C GLN A 43 -5.08 19.34 -35.40
N GLY A 44 -5.75 18.41 -34.71
CA GLY A 44 -5.62 16.97 -34.94
C GLY A 44 -4.32 16.35 -34.40
N GLU A 45 -3.62 17.06 -33.50
CA GLU A 45 -2.32 16.63 -32.92
C GLU A 45 -2.44 15.64 -31.75
N ASP A 46 -3.64 15.12 -31.47
CA ASP A 46 -3.97 14.20 -30.36
C ASP A 46 -3.28 12.82 -30.42
N ALA A 47 -2.39 12.57 -31.39
CA ALA A 47 -1.84 11.24 -31.63
C ALA A 47 -0.74 10.81 -30.63
N GLU A 48 0.05 11.74 -30.08
CA GLU A 48 1.24 11.38 -29.29
C GLU A 48 1.30 12.04 -27.89
N PRO A 49 1.37 11.24 -26.80
CA PRO A 49 1.53 11.75 -25.43
C PRO A 49 2.81 12.58 -25.23
N ARG A 50 2.66 13.85 -24.83
CA ARG A 50 3.76 14.81 -24.56
C ARG A 50 3.36 15.83 -23.47
N GLY A 51 4.32 16.56 -22.92
CA GLY A 51 4.08 17.60 -21.90
C GLY A 51 4.13 17.05 -20.47
N SER A 52 3.21 17.44 -19.59
CA SER A 52 3.17 16.97 -18.20
C SER A 52 1.94 16.11 -17.90
N LEU A 53 2.09 15.17 -16.96
CA LEU A 53 0.99 14.37 -16.39
C LEU A 53 1.19 14.22 -14.87
N LYS A 54 0.21 14.67 -14.08
CA LYS A 54 0.23 14.58 -12.61
C LYS A 54 -0.56 13.36 -12.14
N VAL A 55 0.13 12.42 -11.51
CA VAL A 55 -0.42 11.14 -11.03
C VAL A 55 -0.36 11.08 -9.52
N ALA A 56 -1.46 10.73 -8.85
CA ALA A 56 -1.47 10.48 -7.41
C ALA A 56 -1.76 9.00 -7.08
N ALA A 57 -1.16 8.46 -6.02
CA ALA A 57 -1.44 7.09 -5.55
C ALA A 57 -1.10 6.89 -4.06
N PRO A 58 -1.66 5.87 -3.39
CA PRO A 58 -1.21 5.42 -2.06
C PRO A 58 0.29 5.09 -2.07
N ILE A 59 1.00 5.29 -0.97
CA ILE A 59 2.47 5.25 -0.94
C ILE A 59 2.99 3.89 -1.41
N LEU A 60 2.56 2.81 -0.74
CA LEU A 60 3.00 1.47 -1.10
C LEU A 60 2.47 1.01 -2.46
N PHE A 61 1.22 1.35 -2.78
CA PHE A 61 0.63 0.96 -4.07
C PHE A 61 1.34 1.66 -5.23
N GLY A 62 1.63 2.93 -5.05
CA GLY A 62 2.36 3.78 -5.96
C GLY A 62 3.74 3.24 -6.26
N ARG A 63 4.52 2.96 -5.21
CA ARG A 63 5.86 2.37 -5.34
C ARG A 63 5.85 1.00 -6.02
N LEU A 64 4.94 0.11 -5.63
CA LEU A 64 4.93 -1.29 -6.09
C LEU A 64 4.30 -1.50 -7.47
N HIS A 65 3.34 -0.64 -7.86
CA HIS A 65 2.53 -0.86 -9.07
C HIS A 65 2.47 0.35 -10.00
N VAL A 66 2.28 1.56 -9.49
CA VAL A 66 2.16 2.76 -10.34
C VAL A 66 3.49 3.18 -10.93
N LEU A 67 4.58 3.15 -10.16
CA LEU A 67 5.92 3.50 -10.63
C LEU A 67 6.38 2.61 -11.80
N PRO A 68 6.21 1.27 -11.77
CA PRO A 68 6.44 0.43 -12.95
C PRO A 68 5.62 0.81 -14.18
N ILE A 69 4.35 1.21 -14.00
CA ILE A 69 3.48 1.68 -15.09
C ILE A 69 4.03 2.99 -15.67
N VAL A 70 4.32 3.97 -14.81
CA VAL A 70 4.91 5.26 -15.20
C VAL A 70 6.22 5.06 -15.93
N SER A 71 7.08 4.16 -15.45
CA SER A 71 8.36 3.83 -16.10
C SER A 71 8.14 3.35 -17.54
N ARG A 72 7.18 2.44 -17.77
CA ARG A 72 6.83 1.96 -19.11
C ARG A 72 6.27 3.06 -20.01
N VAL A 73 5.48 3.98 -19.45
CA VAL A 73 4.93 5.13 -20.19
C VAL A 73 6.06 6.07 -20.61
N LEU A 74 6.96 6.45 -19.70
CA LEU A 74 8.09 7.34 -19.97
C LEU A 74 9.07 6.75 -20.98
N THR A 75 9.28 5.42 -20.97
CA THR A 75 10.09 4.74 -22.00
C THR A 75 9.47 4.81 -23.38
N LYS A 76 8.13 4.74 -23.48
CA LYS A 76 7.40 4.79 -24.77
C LYS A 76 7.20 6.22 -25.28
N HIS A 77 7.18 7.20 -24.38
CA HIS A 77 6.87 8.59 -24.70
C HIS A 77 7.92 9.52 -24.07
N PRO A 78 9.10 9.69 -24.71
CA PRO A 78 10.19 10.51 -24.17
C PRO A 78 9.86 11.99 -24.00
N GLY A 79 8.86 12.50 -24.74
CA GLY A 79 8.38 13.89 -24.62
C GLY A 79 7.41 14.13 -23.46
N LEU A 80 7.12 13.10 -22.66
CA LEU A 80 6.23 13.19 -21.50
C LEU A 80 7.04 13.28 -20.21
N THR A 81 6.64 14.20 -19.34
CA THR A 81 7.10 14.32 -17.95
C THR A 81 5.98 13.89 -17.02
N VAL A 82 6.28 13.07 -16.02
CA VAL A 82 5.28 12.60 -15.04
C VAL A 82 5.65 13.08 -13.65
N HIS A 83 4.71 13.74 -12.97
CA HIS A 83 4.81 14.07 -11.55
C HIS A 83 4.02 13.04 -10.76
N LEU A 84 4.70 12.16 -10.02
CA LEU A 84 4.07 11.12 -9.21
C LEU A 84 4.04 11.53 -7.73
N THR A 85 2.86 11.86 -7.22
CA THR A 85 2.62 12.18 -5.80
C THR A 85 2.12 10.96 -5.05
N LEU A 86 2.80 10.60 -3.96
CA LEU A 86 2.50 9.42 -3.16
C LEU A 86 2.03 9.81 -1.76
N SER A 87 0.81 9.44 -1.40
CA SER A 87 0.20 9.79 -0.11
C SER A 87 -0.85 8.78 0.32
N ASP A 88 -0.84 8.41 1.60
CA ASP A 88 -1.86 7.55 2.22
C ASP A 88 -3.03 8.36 2.80
N ARG A 89 -2.96 9.70 2.71
CA ARG A 89 -4.08 10.60 3.01
C ARG A 89 -5.05 10.64 1.84
N ASN A 90 -6.31 10.97 2.13
CA ASN A 90 -7.28 11.27 1.10
C ASN A 90 -6.95 12.61 0.43
N VAL A 91 -6.03 12.58 -0.54
CA VAL A 91 -5.73 13.73 -1.39
C VAL A 91 -7.00 14.14 -2.13
N HIS A 92 -7.50 15.34 -1.86
CA HIS A 92 -8.57 15.96 -2.64
C HIS A 92 -7.99 16.32 -4.01
N LEU A 93 -8.44 15.61 -5.04
CA LEU A 93 -7.96 15.79 -6.42
C LEU A 93 -8.26 17.18 -6.97
N ALA A 94 -9.26 17.84 -6.41
CA ALA A 94 -9.61 19.22 -6.74
C ALA A 94 -8.59 20.23 -6.20
N GLU A 95 -7.94 19.94 -5.07
CA GLU A 95 -7.02 20.85 -4.39
C GLU A 95 -5.56 20.69 -4.88
N GLU A 96 -5.14 19.45 -5.23
CA GLU A 96 -3.74 19.17 -5.60
C GLU A 96 -3.45 19.13 -7.11
N SER A 97 -4.37 19.56 -7.98
CA SER A 97 -4.13 19.61 -9.44
C SER A 97 -3.81 18.28 -10.11
N VAL A 98 -4.37 17.20 -9.60
CA VAL A 98 -4.06 15.84 -10.07
C VAL A 98 -4.85 15.52 -11.35
N ASP A 99 -4.16 15.01 -12.38
CA ASP A 99 -4.79 14.59 -13.63
C ASP A 99 -5.45 13.23 -13.52
N VAL A 100 -4.77 12.31 -12.83
CA VAL A 100 -5.27 10.96 -12.54
C VAL A 100 -4.78 10.48 -11.20
N ALA A 101 -5.67 9.88 -10.41
CA ALA A 101 -5.29 9.19 -9.19
C ALA A 101 -5.64 7.72 -9.23
N VAL A 102 -4.76 6.88 -8.71
CA VAL A 102 -5.03 5.48 -8.49
C VAL A 102 -5.51 5.32 -7.04
N ARG A 103 -6.71 4.76 -6.86
CA ARG A 103 -7.32 4.55 -5.54
C ARG A 103 -7.60 3.07 -5.31
N VAL A 104 -7.66 2.70 -4.04
CA VAL A 104 -8.04 1.37 -3.57
C VAL A 104 -9.22 1.51 -2.60
N GLY A 105 -10.25 0.71 -2.80
CA GLY A 105 -11.51 0.79 -2.05
C GLY A 105 -12.60 1.47 -2.86
N ASP A 106 -13.81 1.42 -2.30
CA ASP A 106 -14.97 2.06 -2.91
C ASP A 106 -14.81 3.58 -2.91
N LEU A 107 -15.27 4.19 -4.00
CA LEU A 107 -15.17 5.62 -4.20
C LEU A 107 -16.42 6.27 -3.60
N ALA A 108 -16.25 7.36 -2.85
CA ALA A 108 -17.36 8.23 -2.52
C ALA A 108 -17.88 8.90 -3.81
N ASP A 109 -19.20 9.08 -3.90
CA ASP A 109 -19.84 9.76 -5.03
C ASP A 109 -19.15 11.10 -5.27
N SER A 110 -18.51 11.22 -6.43
CA SER A 110 -17.80 12.42 -6.86
C SER A 110 -18.07 12.65 -8.34
N SER A 111 -17.90 13.90 -8.78
CA SER A 111 -17.98 14.32 -10.19
C SER A 111 -16.89 13.71 -11.10
N MET A 112 -16.14 12.73 -10.57
CA MET A 112 -15.00 12.10 -11.20
C MET A 112 -15.42 10.84 -11.96
N LYS A 113 -14.72 10.55 -13.06
CA LYS A 113 -14.86 9.27 -13.76
C LYS A 113 -13.92 8.26 -13.15
N ALA A 114 -14.37 7.01 -13.06
CA ALA A 114 -13.60 5.92 -12.50
C ALA A 114 -13.46 4.77 -13.51
N ILE A 115 -12.24 4.31 -13.73
CA ILE A 115 -11.94 3.11 -14.51
C ILE A 115 -11.36 2.04 -13.59
N ARG A 116 -12.00 0.87 -13.62
CA ARG A 116 -11.55 -0.32 -12.92
C ARG A 116 -10.22 -0.82 -13.51
N LEU A 117 -9.18 -0.95 -12.67
CA LEU A 117 -7.87 -1.47 -13.08
C LEU A 117 -7.63 -2.90 -12.59
N GLY A 118 -8.10 -3.23 -11.38
CA GLY A 118 -7.87 -4.53 -10.78
C GLY A 118 -8.43 -4.63 -9.36
N SER A 119 -8.14 -5.71 -8.64
CA SER A 119 -8.64 -5.86 -7.25
C SER A 119 -7.56 -6.36 -6.31
N VAL A 120 -7.72 -6.00 -5.03
CA VAL A 120 -6.88 -6.48 -3.93
C VAL A 120 -7.78 -7.00 -2.82
N SER A 121 -7.28 -7.91 -1.98
CA SER A 121 -8.02 -8.41 -0.82
C SER A 121 -7.47 -7.82 0.47
N GLN A 122 -8.33 -7.60 1.46
CA GLN A 122 -7.91 -7.40 2.85
C GLN A 122 -7.43 -8.73 3.44
N VAL A 123 -6.34 -8.67 4.21
CA VAL A 123 -5.71 -9.84 4.83
C VAL A 123 -5.26 -9.46 6.24
N LEU A 124 -5.58 -10.30 7.22
CA LEU A 124 -5.02 -10.18 8.55
C LEU A 124 -3.69 -10.92 8.61
N VAL A 125 -2.70 -10.34 9.26
CA VAL A 125 -1.36 -10.92 9.39
C VAL A 125 -0.81 -10.74 10.80
N ALA A 126 0.03 -11.67 11.22
CA ALA A 126 0.88 -11.54 12.40
C ALA A 126 2.19 -12.31 12.19
N SER A 127 3.23 -12.01 12.96
CA SER A 127 4.45 -12.80 12.91
C SER A 127 4.29 -14.17 13.57
N PRO A 128 5.05 -15.19 13.15
CA PRO A 128 5.09 -16.49 13.82
C PRO A 128 5.41 -16.38 15.32
N GLY A 129 6.33 -15.47 15.69
CA GLY A 129 6.73 -15.26 17.08
C GLY A 129 5.61 -14.71 17.97
N TYR A 130 4.77 -13.82 17.44
CA TYR A 130 3.57 -13.36 18.14
C TYR A 130 2.58 -14.51 18.37
N LEU A 131 2.30 -15.29 17.32
CA LEU A 131 1.35 -16.40 17.37
C LEU A 131 1.80 -17.51 18.32
N ALA A 132 3.11 -17.78 18.40
CA ALA A 132 3.67 -18.74 19.37
C ALA A 132 3.42 -18.30 20.82
N ARG A 133 3.45 -16.99 21.10
CA ARG A 133 3.26 -16.44 22.45
C ARG A 133 1.79 -16.24 22.84
N ARG A 134 0.96 -15.77 21.91
CA ARG A 134 -0.43 -15.37 22.18
C ARG A 134 -1.47 -16.36 21.64
N GLY A 135 -1.05 -17.39 20.92
CA GLY A 135 -1.92 -18.30 20.19
C GLY A 135 -2.37 -17.76 18.84
N THR A 136 -3.00 -18.62 18.04
CA THR A 136 -3.55 -18.26 16.72
C THR A 136 -5.06 -18.13 16.79
N PRO A 137 -5.65 -16.98 16.43
CA PRO A 137 -7.10 -16.83 16.39
C PRO A 137 -7.70 -17.75 15.33
N LYS A 138 -8.75 -18.48 15.69
CA LYS A 138 -9.44 -19.42 14.80
C LYS A 138 -10.67 -18.80 14.17
N THR A 139 -11.29 -17.84 14.87
CA THR A 139 -12.48 -17.13 14.41
C THR A 139 -12.33 -15.63 14.63
N PRO A 140 -13.10 -14.79 13.90
CA PRO A 140 -13.12 -13.35 14.15
C PRO A 140 -13.46 -12.96 15.59
N LYS A 141 -14.20 -13.80 16.33
CA LYS A 141 -14.57 -13.53 17.73
C LYS A 141 -13.37 -13.55 18.69
N ASP A 142 -12.25 -14.13 18.26
CA ASP A 142 -11.06 -14.27 19.10
C ASP A 142 -10.22 -12.98 19.08
N LEU A 143 -10.42 -12.11 18.09
CA LEU A 143 -9.61 -10.90 17.87
C LEU A 143 -9.60 -9.91 19.04
N PRO A 144 -10.70 -9.68 19.79
CA PRO A 144 -10.66 -8.80 20.96
C PRO A 144 -9.70 -9.26 22.07
N ALA A 145 -9.28 -10.53 22.08
CA ALA A 145 -8.31 -11.06 23.05
C ALA A 145 -6.84 -10.91 22.60
N HIS A 146 -6.61 -10.38 21.39
CA HIS A 146 -5.30 -10.22 20.80
C HIS A 146 -4.86 -8.74 20.76
N ASP A 147 -3.55 -8.52 20.79
CA ASP A 147 -2.98 -7.21 20.49
C ASP A 147 -3.25 -6.87 19.02
N VAL A 148 -3.83 -5.69 18.77
CA VAL A 148 -4.15 -5.20 17.43
C VAL A 148 -3.30 -3.98 17.07
N ILE A 149 -2.82 -3.96 15.83
CA ILE A 149 -2.14 -2.83 15.21
C ILE A 149 -3.10 -2.24 14.18
N ALA A 150 -3.66 -1.06 14.47
CA ALA A 150 -4.54 -0.33 13.58
C ALA A 150 -3.75 0.51 12.58
N PHE A 151 -4.18 0.47 11.33
CA PHE A 151 -3.75 1.40 10.29
C PHE A 151 -4.88 2.40 10.01
N GLU A 152 -4.65 3.68 10.30
CA GLU A 152 -5.69 4.73 10.24
C GLU A 152 -6.50 4.73 8.94
N SER A 153 -5.86 4.55 7.78
CA SER A 153 -6.56 4.56 6.49
C SER A 153 -7.48 3.35 6.25
N LEU A 154 -7.37 2.28 7.05
CA LEU A 154 -8.23 1.10 6.97
C LEU A 154 -9.14 0.93 8.20
N ASP A 155 -8.72 1.44 9.36
CA ASP A 155 -9.28 1.11 10.67
C ASP A 155 -9.92 2.31 11.38
N THR A 156 -10.53 3.24 10.63
CA THR A 156 -11.09 4.49 11.16
C THR A 156 -12.10 4.32 12.30
N THR A 157 -12.88 3.24 12.31
CA THR A 157 -13.91 2.98 13.34
C THR A 157 -13.49 1.93 14.37
N ASN A 158 -12.30 1.34 14.23
CA ASN A 158 -11.88 0.14 14.98
C ASN A 158 -12.86 -1.04 14.87
N GLU A 159 -13.66 -1.08 13.79
CA GLU A 159 -14.58 -2.17 13.50
C GLU A 159 -14.16 -2.93 12.25
N TRP A 160 -13.93 -4.22 12.42
CA TRP A 160 -13.51 -5.11 11.36
C TRP A 160 -14.71 -5.93 10.87
N ARG A 161 -14.98 -5.86 9.57
CA ARG A 161 -16.06 -6.61 8.92
C ARG A 161 -15.54 -7.95 8.44
N PHE A 162 -16.30 -9.01 8.69
CA PHE A 162 -16.00 -10.38 8.27
C PHE A 162 -17.17 -11.04 7.57
N GLY A 163 -16.86 -11.81 6.52
CA GLY A 163 -17.80 -12.57 5.72
C GLY A 163 -18.76 -11.72 4.87
N PRO A 164 -19.57 -12.36 3.99
CA PRO A 164 -20.50 -11.68 3.10
C PRO A 164 -21.62 -10.93 3.85
N ALA A 165 -22.03 -11.44 5.00
CA ALA A 165 -23.03 -10.82 5.87
C ALA A 165 -22.49 -9.61 6.66
N GLY A 166 -21.21 -9.26 6.50
CA GLY A 166 -20.63 -8.06 7.09
C GLY A 166 -20.56 -8.08 8.62
N LYS A 167 -20.35 -9.25 9.23
CA LYS A 167 -20.29 -9.37 10.69
C LYS A 167 -19.20 -8.45 11.24
N LEU A 168 -19.60 -7.49 12.06
CA LEU A 168 -18.72 -6.54 12.71
C LEU A 168 -18.08 -7.17 13.95
N VAL A 169 -16.77 -6.97 14.08
CA VAL A 169 -15.98 -7.27 15.27
C VAL A 169 -15.27 -5.98 15.66
N ARG A 170 -15.57 -5.49 16.86
CA ARG A 170 -14.83 -4.37 17.43
C ARG A 170 -13.50 -4.86 17.96
N VAL A 171 -12.43 -4.14 17.65
CA VAL A 171 -11.08 -4.40 18.14
C VAL A 171 -10.58 -3.17 18.90
N GLU A 172 -9.68 -3.37 19.85
CA GLU A 172 -9.02 -2.27 20.56
C GLU A 172 -7.55 -2.25 20.15
N PRO A 173 -7.12 -1.25 19.38
CA PRO A 173 -5.74 -1.20 18.94
C PRO A 173 -4.82 -0.85 20.10
N ARG A 174 -3.76 -1.65 20.25
CA ARG A 174 -2.63 -1.35 21.14
C ARG A 174 -1.65 -0.36 20.50
N LEU A 175 -1.62 -0.32 19.17
CA LEU A 175 -0.82 0.60 18.37
C LEU A 175 -1.67 1.10 17.20
N THR A 176 -1.64 2.40 16.97
CA THR A 176 -2.24 3.03 15.77
C THR A 176 -1.14 3.71 14.99
N VAL A 177 -1.11 3.45 13.67
CA VAL A 177 -0.14 4.04 12.75
C VAL A 177 -0.85 4.61 11.53
N ASN A 178 -0.22 5.59 10.89
CA ASN A 178 -0.74 6.28 9.71
C ASN A 178 -0.11 5.81 8.40
N SER A 179 0.72 4.76 8.42
CA SER A 179 1.32 4.17 7.22
C SER A 179 1.26 2.65 7.25
N ALA A 180 1.04 2.07 6.07
CA ALA A 180 0.99 0.62 5.92
C ALA A 180 2.35 -0.05 6.22
N ASP A 181 3.47 0.58 5.84
CA ASP A 181 4.81 0.06 6.12
C ASP A 181 5.09 -0.04 7.63
N ALA A 182 4.70 0.97 8.42
CA ALA A 182 4.83 0.92 9.87
C ALA A 182 3.98 -0.21 10.49
N ALA A 183 2.76 -0.42 9.99
CA ALA A 183 1.88 -1.49 10.46
C ALA A 183 2.48 -2.88 10.19
N ILE A 184 3.05 -3.07 8.99
CA ILE A 184 3.72 -4.31 8.58
C ILE A 184 4.96 -4.56 9.42
N ALA A 185 5.81 -3.53 9.62
CA ALA A 185 7.02 -3.65 10.43
C ALA A 185 6.69 -4.01 11.89
N ALA A 186 5.66 -3.38 12.48
CA ALA A 186 5.19 -3.72 13.82
C ALA A 186 4.65 -5.14 13.92
N ALA A 187 3.91 -5.61 12.89
CA ALA A 187 3.43 -6.99 12.85
C ALA A 187 4.59 -8.00 12.72
N GLU A 188 5.60 -7.70 11.89
CA GLU A 188 6.82 -8.53 11.74
C GLU A 188 7.61 -8.60 13.05
N ALA A 189 7.73 -7.48 13.78
CA ALA A 189 8.34 -7.42 15.10
C ALA A 189 7.50 -8.12 16.20
N GLY A 190 6.30 -8.62 15.87
CA GLY A 190 5.47 -9.41 16.77
C GLY A 190 4.71 -8.60 17.82
N LEU A 191 4.37 -7.34 17.51
CA LEU A 191 3.58 -6.49 18.38
C LEU A 191 2.09 -6.86 18.40
N GLY A 192 1.59 -7.54 17.36
CA GLY A 192 0.17 -7.87 17.27
C GLY A 192 -0.28 -8.33 15.89
N ILE A 193 -1.60 -8.36 15.72
CA ILE A 193 -2.30 -8.64 14.47
C ILE A 193 -2.56 -7.32 13.76
N SER A 194 -2.25 -7.25 12.47
CA SER A 194 -2.58 -6.10 11.62
C SER A 194 -3.50 -6.48 10.47
N ARG A 195 -4.43 -5.59 10.13
CA ARG A 195 -5.25 -5.69 8.92
C ARG A 195 -4.57 -4.91 7.80
N THR A 196 -4.24 -5.61 6.72
CA THR A 196 -3.46 -5.09 5.60
C THR A 196 -4.12 -5.43 4.27
N LEU A 197 -3.56 -4.94 3.17
CA LEU A 197 -3.93 -5.34 1.82
C LEU A 197 -2.94 -6.38 1.29
N SER A 198 -3.47 -7.40 0.62
CA SER A 198 -2.72 -8.55 0.07
C SER A 198 -1.44 -8.21 -0.68
N TYR A 199 -1.38 -7.07 -1.39
CA TYR A 199 -0.18 -6.65 -2.11
C TYR A 199 0.94 -6.14 -1.18
N GLN A 200 0.58 -5.54 -0.05
CA GLN A 200 1.51 -4.90 0.89
C GLN A 200 2.37 -5.94 1.61
N VAL A 201 1.74 -7.03 2.06
CA VAL A 201 2.39 -8.08 2.87
C VAL A 201 2.95 -9.24 2.04
N ARG A 202 2.83 -9.19 0.71
CA ARG A 202 3.17 -10.33 -0.16
C ARG A 202 4.61 -10.80 0.04
N ALA A 203 5.57 -9.87 0.11
CA ALA A 203 6.97 -10.20 0.30
C ALA A 203 7.22 -10.84 1.68
N SER A 204 6.64 -10.25 2.73
CA SER A 204 6.74 -10.73 4.11
C SER A 204 6.15 -12.13 4.31
N VAL A 205 5.00 -12.39 3.68
CA VAL A 205 4.36 -13.72 3.71
C VAL A 205 5.18 -14.75 2.94
N LEU A 206 5.70 -14.41 1.76
CA LEU A 206 6.57 -15.32 1.01
C LEU A 206 7.88 -15.63 1.72
N ALA A 207 8.41 -14.67 2.49
CA ALA A 207 9.60 -14.85 3.31
C ALA A 207 9.34 -15.53 4.65
N GLY A 208 8.08 -15.88 4.97
CA GLY A 208 7.71 -16.51 6.25
C GLY A 208 7.77 -15.58 7.47
N ARG A 209 7.97 -14.26 7.28
CA ARG A 209 7.98 -13.28 8.37
C ARG A 209 6.59 -12.97 8.90
N LEU A 210 5.57 -13.10 8.05
CA LEU A 210 4.16 -12.92 8.40
C LEU A 210 3.33 -14.12 7.97
N VAL A 211 2.34 -14.45 8.77
CA VAL A 211 1.39 -15.54 8.51
C VAL A 211 0.00 -14.93 8.29
N PRO A 212 -0.66 -15.21 7.14
CA PRO A 212 -2.05 -14.83 6.92
C PRO A 212 -3.00 -15.52 7.90
N LEU A 213 -3.91 -14.76 8.51
CA LEU A 213 -4.90 -15.23 9.49
C LEU A 213 -6.30 -15.11 8.92
N LEU A 214 -7.21 -15.96 9.41
CA LEU A 214 -8.65 -15.89 9.15
C LEU A 214 -9.02 -15.77 7.64
N VAL A 215 -8.24 -16.41 6.75
CA VAL A 215 -8.39 -16.29 5.28
C VAL A 215 -9.79 -16.67 4.80
N GLY A 216 -10.49 -17.59 5.49
CA GLY A 216 -11.87 -17.99 5.18
C GLY A 216 -12.94 -16.96 5.57
N PHE A 217 -12.60 -15.91 6.31
CA PHE A 217 -13.55 -14.94 6.85
C PHE A 217 -13.47 -13.54 6.20
N THR A 218 -12.63 -13.35 5.18
CA THR A 218 -12.37 -12.02 4.60
C THR A 218 -13.60 -11.38 3.94
N ALA A 219 -13.73 -10.05 4.04
CA ALA A 219 -14.87 -9.25 3.56
C ALA A 219 -14.95 -9.05 2.03
N GLY A 220 -14.24 -9.84 1.22
CA GLY A 220 -14.24 -9.73 -0.24
C GLY A 220 -13.07 -8.92 -0.81
N LYS A 221 -13.16 -8.58 -2.10
CA LYS A 221 -12.09 -7.90 -2.85
C LYS A 221 -12.39 -6.41 -2.98
N LEU A 222 -11.43 -5.58 -2.60
CA LEU A 222 -11.48 -4.14 -2.77
C LEU A 222 -11.10 -3.72 -4.18
N PRO A 223 -11.80 -2.71 -4.74
CA PRO A 223 -11.48 -2.23 -6.05
C PRO A 223 -10.25 -1.32 -6.13
N VAL A 224 -9.31 -1.63 -7.02
CA VAL A 224 -8.32 -0.67 -7.55
C VAL A 224 -8.87 0.03 -8.78
N SER A 225 -8.95 1.36 -8.75
CA SER A 225 -9.50 2.18 -9.83
C SER A 225 -8.61 3.38 -10.13
N ALA A 226 -8.51 3.77 -11.40
CA ALA A 226 -8.02 5.09 -11.80
C ALA A 226 -9.19 6.07 -11.82
N ILE A 227 -9.05 7.21 -11.14
CA ILE A 227 -10.04 8.27 -11.08
C ILE A 227 -9.48 9.57 -11.66
N TYR A 228 -10.28 10.29 -12.43
CA TYR A 228 -9.85 11.51 -13.12
C TYR A 228 -11.04 12.44 -13.40
N PRO A 229 -10.81 13.77 -13.56
CA PRO A 229 -11.87 14.71 -13.91
C PRO A 229 -12.42 14.42 -15.31
N ALA A 230 -13.75 14.54 -15.50
CA ALA A 230 -14.38 14.24 -16.80
C ALA A 230 -13.76 15.03 -17.97
N ARG A 231 -13.33 16.28 -17.74
CA ARG A 231 -12.66 17.14 -18.74
C ARG A 231 -11.36 16.54 -19.33
N ARG A 232 -10.68 15.66 -18.58
CA ARG A 232 -9.43 15.02 -19.02
C ARG A 232 -9.65 13.77 -19.87
N MET A 233 -10.90 13.32 -20.07
CA MET A 233 -11.20 12.05 -20.76
C MET A 233 -10.58 11.95 -22.18
N ALA A 234 -10.46 13.07 -22.89
CA ALA A 234 -9.88 13.15 -24.23
C ALA A 234 -8.36 13.40 -24.23
N SER A 235 -7.67 13.35 -23.09
CA SER A 235 -6.22 13.57 -23.03
C SER A 235 -5.45 12.33 -23.51
N ALA A 236 -4.57 12.49 -24.51
CA ALA A 236 -3.65 11.44 -24.96
C ALA A 236 -2.74 10.93 -23.82
N ASN A 237 -2.27 11.83 -22.95
CA ASN A 237 -1.45 11.50 -21.78
C ASN A 237 -2.21 10.59 -20.81
N LEU A 238 -3.46 10.92 -20.52
CA LEU A 238 -4.33 10.11 -19.67
C LEU A 238 -4.61 8.74 -20.32
N GLY A 239 -4.92 8.73 -21.62
CA GLY A 239 -5.17 7.50 -22.39
C GLY A 239 -3.98 6.55 -22.35
N ALA A 240 -2.77 7.07 -22.59
CA ALA A 240 -1.53 6.29 -22.53
C ALA A 240 -1.27 5.71 -21.13
N PHE A 241 -1.51 6.49 -20.06
CA PHE A 241 -1.38 5.99 -18.70
C PHE A 241 -2.39 4.87 -18.40
N ILE A 242 -3.68 5.08 -18.69
CA ILE A 242 -4.75 4.11 -18.43
C ILE A 242 -4.49 2.81 -19.18
N GLU A 243 -4.08 2.89 -20.45
CA GLU A 243 -3.84 1.70 -21.27
C GLU A 243 -2.66 0.88 -20.73
N ASN A 244 -1.53 1.53 -20.41
CA ASN A 244 -0.40 0.84 -19.79
C ASN A 244 -0.76 0.28 -18.40
N ALA A 245 -1.59 0.97 -17.63
CA ALA A 245 -2.08 0.48 -16.34
C ALA A 245 -2.93 -0.79 -16.53
N ARG A 246 -3.90 -0.77 -17.45
CA ARG A 246 -4.74 -1.95 -17.76
C ARG A 246 -3.89 -3.15 -18.16
N ASN A 247 -2.91 -2.94 -19.04
CA ASN A 247 -2.02 -4.02 -19.50
C ASN A 247 -1.16 -4.57 -18.36
N TYR A 248 -0.58 -3.69 -17.53
CA TYR A 248 0.18 -4.10 -16.35
C TYR A 248 -0.64 -4.96 -15.37
N PHE A 249 -1.89 -4.56 -15.07
CA PHE A 249 -2.74 -5.34 -14.18
C PHE A 249 -3.23 -6.65 -14.82
N LYS A 250 -3.52 -6.67 -16.13
CA LYS A 250 -3.84 -7.92 -16.86
C LYS A 250 -2.68 -8.93 -16.82
N GLU A 251 -1.45 -8.48 -17.04
CA GLU A 251 -0.23 -9.31 -16.97
C GLU A 251 0.01 -9.84 -15.55
N THR A 252 -0.13 -8.95 -14.56
CA THR A 252 0.08 -9.28 -13.15
C THR A 252 -0.99 -10.24 -12.62
N LEU A 253 -2.22 -10.20 -13.14
CA LEU A 253 -3.28 -11.16 -12.81
C LEU A 253 -3.10 -12.49 -13.57
N SER A 254 -2.69 -12.45 -14.83
CA SER A 254 -2.48 -13.65 -15.67
C SER A 254 -1.28 -14.49 -15.22
N SER A 255 -0.22 -13.85 -14.72
CA SER A 255 0.94 -14.53 -14.12
C SER A 255 0.60 -15.20 -12.77
N ARG A 256 -0.39 -14.67 -12.03
CA ARG A 256 -0.89 -15.26 -10.78
C ARG A 256 -1.69 -16.55 -11.00
N SER A 257 -2.51 -16.60 -12.07
CA SER A 257 -3.25 -17.83 -12.42
C SER A 257 -2.29 -18.99 -12.73
N ARG A 258 -1.24 -18.74 -13.53
CA ARG A 258 -0.23 -19.75 -13.89
C ARG A 258 0.60 -20.26 -12.69
N ASN A 259 1.03 -19.36 -11.80
CA ASN A 259 1.78 -19.76 -10.60
C ASN A 259 0.90 -20.44 -9.52
N GLY A 260 -0.39 -20.09 -9.44
CA GLY A 260 -1.36 -20.75 -8.57
C GLY A 260 -1.75 -22.16 -9.05
N GLN A 261 -1.89 -22.35 -10.37
CA GLN A 261 -2.13 -23.67 -10.97
C GLN A 261 -0.92 -24.58 -10.74
N SER A 262 0.31 -24.13 -11.06
CA SER A 262 1.53 -24.92 -10.94
C SER A 262 1.82 -25.41 -9.51
N ARG A 263 1.51 -24.61 -8.48
CA ARG A 263 1.65 -25.04 -7.07
C ARG A 263 0.55 -26.03 -6.64
N ARG A 264 -0.67 -25.93 -7.18
CA ARG A 264 -1.73 -26.92 -6.95
C ARG A 264 -1.46 -28.24 -7.67
N THR A 265 -0.95 -28.22 -8.90
CA THR A 265 -0.56 -29.47 -9.61
C THR A 265 0.63 -30.15 -8.94
N LYS A 266 1.62 -29.39 -8.43
CA LYS A 266 2.74 -29.98 -7.67
C LYS A 266 2.30 -30.61 -6.33
N ALA A 267 1.38 -29.95 -5.60
CA ALA A 267 0.85 -30.48 -4.34
C ALA A 267 -0.09 -31.69 -4.51
N ILE A 268 -0.70 -31.86 -5.69
CA ILE A 268 -1.54 -33.03 -6.03
C ILE A 268 -0.67 -34.19 -6.57
N GLN A 269 0.43 -33.90 -7.28
CA GLN A 269 1.39 -34.93 -7.74
C GLN A 269 2.30 -35.45 -6.63
N GLU A 270 2.67 -34.62 -5.65
CA GLU A 270 3.45 -35.05 -4.48
C GLU A 270 2.53 -35.61 -3.40
N GLY A 271 1.98 -36.81 -3.63
CA GLY A 271 1.24 -37.61 -2.65
C GLY A 271 2.08 -38.05 -1.44
N LYS A 272 2.65 -37.11 -0.67
CA LYS A 272 3.30 -37.39 0.61
C LYS A 272 2.27 -37.27 1.73
N ARG A 273 1.78 -38.44 2.17
CA ARG A 273 1.17 -38.58 3.51
C ARG A 273 2.11 -37.98 4.56
N PRO A 274 1.62 -37.26 5.58
CA PRO A 274 2.46 -36.87 6.70
C PRO A 274 2.98 -38.14 7.38
N ARG A 275 4.30 -38.36 7.34
CA ARG A 275 4.94 -39.39 8.16
C ARG A 275 4.88 -38.90 9.61
N SER A 276 4.22 -39.67 10.46
CA SER A 276 4.28 -39.55 11.91
C SER A 276 5.74 -39.54 12.37
N PRO A 277 6.12 -38.75 13.40
CA PRO A 277 7.46 -38.85 13.96
C PRO A 277 7.65 -40.24 14.60
N PRO A 278 8.85 -40.85 14.50
CA PRO A 278 9.09 -42.13 15.14
C PRO A 278 9.14 -41.94 16.66
N CYS A 279 8.25 -42.65 17.36
CA CYS A 279 8.35 -42.88 18.80
C CYS A 279 9.59 -43.74 19.07
N THR A 280 10.68 -43.14 19.53
CA THR A 280 11.81 -43.90 20.09
C THR A 280 11.53 -44.18 21.57
N HIS A 281 11.03 -45.38 21.85
CA HIS A 281 11.22 -46.02 23.16
C HIS A 281 12.64 -46.57 23.22
N GLY A 282 13.44 -46.09 24.18
CA GLY A 282 14.77 -46.61 24.47
C GLY A 282 15.01 -46.61 25.97
N HIS A 283 14.88 -47.79 26.58
CA HIS A 283 15.35 -48.09 27.93
C HIS A 283 16.87 -47.87 28.05
N GLY A 284 17.34 -47.34 29.19
CA GLY A 284 18.74 -47.56 29.59
C GLY A 284 19.37 -46.59 30.59
N ARG A 285 19.30 -46.94 31.88
CA ARG A 285 20.33 -46.80 32.95
C ARG A 285 20.78 -45.42 33.45
N LEU A 286 20.41 -45.19 34.72
CA LEU A 286 21.24 -44.77 35.87
C LEU A 286 22.72 -44.43 35.61
N ALA A 287 23.10 -43.19 35.93
CA ALA A 287 24.35 -42.86 36.62
C ALA A 287 24.22 -41.50 37.34
N GLN A 288 24.72 -41.47 38.58
CA GLN A 288 24.62 -40.41 39.59
C GLN A 288 25.63 -39.24 39.38
N PRO A 289 25.54 -38.14 40.16
CA PRO A 289 26.18 -36.87 39.85
C PRO A 289 27.60 -36.75 40.44
N VAL A 290 28.45 -36.00 39.74
CA VAL A 290 29.74 -35.54 40.27
C VAL A 290 29.70 -34.02 40.45
N THR A 291 29.92 -33.63 41.69
CA THR A 291 30.17 -32.29 42.21
C THR A 291 31.44 -31.69 41.61
N GLY A 292 31.41 -30.38 41.37
CA GLY A 292 32.57 -29.61 40.88
C GLY A 292 32.35 -28.12 41.09
N ASP A 293 32.63 -27.68 42.32
CA ASP A 293 32.74 -26.29 42.75
C ASP A 293 33.99 -25.65 42.12
N PHE A 294 33.88 -24.48 41.49
CA PHE A 294 35.02 -23.56 41.33
C PHE A 294 34.57 -22.12 41.14
N ARG A 295 34.69 -21.34 42.22
CA ARG A 295 34.57 -19.88 42.24
C ARG A 295 35.81 -19.20 41.64
N ARG A 296 35.52 -18.09 40.93
CA ARG A 296 36.15 -16.75 41.00
C ARG A 296 37.36 -16.36 40.13
N ARG A 297 37.11 -15.18 39.49
CA ARG A 297 37.96 -13.98 39.27
C ARG A 297 38.91 -14.00 38.07
N GLN A 298 38.72 -13.04 37.14
CA GLN A 298 39.38 -11.74 37.18
C GLN A 298 38.76 -10.77 36.17
N ALA A 299 38.55 -9.52 36.61
CA ALA A 299 38.18 -8.36 35.80
C ALA A 299 39.38 -7.39 35.82
N ALA A 300 39.76 -6.89 34.65
CA ALA A 300 40.53 -5.66 34.43
C ALA A 300 39.62 -4.44 34.73
N ASP A 301 40.03 -3.20 35.03
CA ASP A 301 41.27 -2.40 34.90
C ASP A 301 41.05 -1.14 35.79
N PRO A 302 42.06 -0.47 36.38
CA PRO A 302 41.83 0.68 37.25
C PRO A 302 41.95 2.02 36.49
N ALA A 303 40.95 2.87 36.67
CA ALA A 303 41.06 4.31 36.40
C ALA A 303 41.61 5.02 37.63
N MET A 304 42.69 5.80 37.50
CA MET A 304 43.02 6.83 38.47
C MET A 304 43.64 8.06 37.80
N ARG A 305 42.94 9.18 37.97
CA ARG A 305 43.42 10.55 37.78
C ARG A 305 44.34 10.93 38.94
N ARG A 306 45.53 11.44 38.64
CA ARG A 306 46.09 12.74 39.09
C ARG A 306 47.56 12.81 38.70
#